data_AF-A0AAV9XAG4-F1
#
_entry.id   AF-A0AAV9XAG4-F1
#
_cell.length_a   1.000
_cell.length_b   1.000
_cell.length_c   1.000
_cell.angle_alpha   90.00
_cell.angle_beta   90.00
_cell.angle_gamma   90.00
#
_symmetry.space_group_name_H-M   'P 1'
#
loop_
_entity.id
_entity.type
_entity.pdbx_description
1 polymer ?
#
loop_
_entity_poly.entity_id
_entity_poly.type
_entity_poly.pdbx_seq_one_letter_code
_entity_poly.pdbx_strand_id
1 'polypeptide(L)'
;MIEFMATFGDKARPYLDVEDRKKSVLDLQPEAKRDSYALLAGIFHRSTPGPTDVDWYFFGFVTCRGRGEVGMLLDIYQLLLAENDGSDYYKVEKRDPTLPVSFEDFWKAHEAGTLIQLMDSNGLTERRSKLPLLVEFLSVSPKSRPSVWNLNVFLTVNDPVKYAPVPSVQADYGLVNCKNLEEICILMEIYQRALNIVDPLALHRACIAGELFQFCSQYVPLKKCWRPLVKNSYPLPKDDS
;
A
#
# COMPACT_ATOMS: atom_id res chain seq x y z
N MET A 1 -5.41 14.16 -3.83
CA MET A 1 -5.16 13.83 -5.26
C MET A 1 -5.18 15.05 -6.18
N ILE A 2 -6.30 15.79 -6.34
CA ILE A 2 -6.39 16.90 -7.32
C ILE A 2 -5.42 18.06 -7.03
N GLU A 3 -5.30 18.53 -5.78
CA GLU A 3 -4.38 19.62 -5.43
C GLU A 3 -2.90 19.20 -5.47
N PHE A 4 -2.57 18.00 -4.98
CA PHE A 4 -1.19 17.48 -4.97
C PHE A 4 -0.63 17.32 -6.39
N MET A 5 -1.41 16.76 -7.32
CA MET A 5 -0.97 16.56 -8.70
C MET A 5 -0.86 17.88 -9.48
N ALA A 6 -1.68 18.87 -9.17
CA ALA A 6 -1.62 20.20 -9.79
C ALA A 6 -0.37 20.99 -9.37
N THR A 7 0.13 20.80 -8.15
CA THR A 7 1.29 21.54 -7.62
C THR A 7 2.64 20.89 -7.96
N PHE A 8 2.70 19.56 -8.07
CA PHE A 8 3.96 18.82 -8.15
C PHE A 8 4.23 18.12 -9.49
N GLY A 9 3.27 18.14 -10.41
CA GLY A 9 3.40 17.47 -11.71
C GLY A 9 4.47 18.08 -12.61
N ASP A 10 4.73 19.40 -12.56
CA ASP A 10 5.51 20.09 -13.59
C ASP A 10 6.98 19.63 -13.68
N LYS A 11 7.61 19.28 -12.55
CA LYS A 11 8.99 18.78 -12.55
C LYS A 11 9.13 17.36 -13.10
N ALA A 12 8.08 16.54 -12.97
CA ALA A 12 8.06 15.18 -13.47
C ALA A 12 7.65 15.10 -14.96
N ARG A 13 7.06 16.17 -15.52
CA ARG A 13 6.57 16.20 -16.91
C ARG A 13 7.61 15.76 -17.96
N PRO A 14 8.89 16.16 -17.89
CA PRO A 14 9.87 15.76 -18.89
C PRO A 14 10.07 14.25 -19.03
N TYR A 15 9.74 13.48 -17.98
CA TYR A 15 9.87 12.03 -17.94
C TYR A 15 8.71 11.28 -18.62
N LEU A 16 7.63 11.98 -18.99
CA LEU A 16 6.57 11.41 -19.82
C LEU A 16 6.99 11.36 -21.29
N ASP A 17 6.40 10.41 -22.01
CA ASP A 17 6.39 10.37 -23.48
C ASP A 17 5.92 11.71 -24.04
N VAL A 18 6.47 12.14 -25.17
CA VAL A 18 6.17 13.46 -25.76
C VAL A 18 4.66 13.69 -25.93
N GLU A 19 3.92 12.66 -26.32
CA GLU A 19 2.47 12.67 -26.50
C GLU A 19 1.69 12.86 -25.19
N ASP A 20 2.27 12.48 -24.06
CA ASP A 20 1.62 12.53 -22.74
C ASP A 20 1.94 13.82 -21.96
N ARG A 21 2.99 14.55 -22.36
CA ARG A 21 3.44 15.78 -21.68
C ARG A 21 2.40 16.89 -21.63
N LYS A 22 1.44 16.91 -22.57
CA LYS A 22 0.37 17.92 -22.65
C LYS A 22 -0.96 17.44 -22.07
N LYS A 23 -1.11 16.14 -21.78
CA LYS A 23 -2.37 15.56 -21.25
C LYS A 23 -2.59 15.98 -19.81
N SER A 24 -3.83 16.03 -19.34
CA SER A 24 -4.07 16.07 -17.89
C SER A 24 -3.48 14.81 -17.26
N VAL A 25 -2.99 14.92 -16.02
CA VAL A 25 -2.46 13.75 -15.31
C VAL A 25 -3.55 12.68 -15.13
N LEU A 26 -4.81 13.10 -14.96
CA LEU A 26 -5.96 12.21 -14.85
C LEU A 26 -6.25 11.45 -16.17
N ASP A 27 -5.81 12.00 -17.31
CA ASP A 27 -6.01 11.42 -18.65
C ASP A 27 -4.86 10.50 -19.06
N LEU A 28 -3.83 10.33 -18.21
CA LEU A 28 -2.75 9.39 -18.47
C LEU A 28 -3.30 7.96 -18.45
N GLN A 29 -2.98 7.22 -19.50
CA GLN A 29 -3.35 5.83 -19.67
C GLN A 29 -2.09 5.02 -20.02
N PRO A 30 -1.98 3.76 -19.56
CA PRO A 30 -2.92 3.05 -18.67
C PRO A 30 -2.91 3.60 -17.23
N GLU A 31 -3.82 3.14 -16.37
CA GLU A 31 -3.90 3.57 -14.95
C GLU A 31 -2.55 3.41 -14.22
N ALA A 32 -1.82 2.33 -14.51
CA ALA A 32 -0.49 2.11 -13.95
C ALA A 32 0.49 3.25 -14.28
N LYS A 33 0.40 3.87 -15.47
CA LYS A 33 1.20 5.05 -15.84
C LYS A 33 0.82 6.26 -15.01
N ARG A 34 -0.48 6.55 -14.87
CA ARG A 34 -0.99 7.64 -14.03
C ARG A 34 -0.53 7.49 -12.58
N ASP A 35 -0.68 6.31 -12.03
CA ASP A 35 -0.36 6.04 -10.62
C ASP A 35 1.15 6.09 -10.37
N SER A 36 1.95 5.58 -11.32
CA SER A 36 3.42 5.71 -11.29
C SER A 36 3.89 7.15 -11.39
N TYR A 37 3.19 7.97 -12.18
CA TYR A 37 3.49 9.39 -12.29
C TYR A 37 3.25 10.14 -10.98
N ALA A 38 2.24 9.74 -10.20
CA ALA A 38 2.00 10.29 -8.86
C ALA A 38 3.21 10.09 -7.95
N LEU A 39 3.72 8.86 -7.91
CA LEU A 39 4.91 8.51 -7.13
C LEU A 39 6.14 9.30 -7.59
N LEU A 40 6.39 9.34 -8.91
CA LEU A 40 7.52 10.07 -9.48
C LEU A 40 7.49 11.57 -9.12
N ALA A 41 6.31 12.19 -9.22
CA ALA A 41 6.11 13.58 -8.82
C ALA A 41 6.40 13.79 -7.32
N GLY A 42 5.97 12.85 -6.47
CA GLY A 42 6.26 12.86 -5.03
C GLY A 42 7.77 12.78 -4.73
N ILE A 43 8.48 11.87 -5.40
CA ILE A 43 9.94 11.69 -5.29
C ILE A 43 10.69 12.99 -5.60
N PHE A 44 10.38 13.65 -6.71
CA PHE A 44 11.05 14.92 -7.06
C PHE A 44 10.76 16.08 -6.10
N HIS A 45 9.70 15.97 -5.31
CA HIS A 45 9.37 16.93 -4.26
C HIS A 45 9.79 16.48 -2.87
N ARG A 46 10.48 15.34 -2.76
CA ARG A 46 10.83 14.70 -1.49
C ARG A 46 9.62 14.55 -0.57
N SER A 47 8.46 14.32 -1.18
CA SER A 47 7.19 14.15 -0.50
C SER A 47 7.01 12.67 -0.17
N THR A 48 6.59 12.39 1.05
CA THR A 48 6.21 11.04 1.47
C THR A 48 4.72 10.87 1.21
N PRO A 49 4.28 9.83 0.48
CA PRO A 49 2.86 9.54 0.29
C PRO A 49 2.11 9.42 1.62
N GLY A 50 0.89 9.92 1.66
CA GLY A 50 -0.02 9.75 2.79
C GLY A 50 -0.96 8.55 2.59
N PRO A 51 -1.58 8.02 3.66
CA PRO A 51 -2.48 6.86 3.60
C PRO A 51 -3.70 7.02 2.67
N THR A 52 -4.05 8.25 2.32
CA THR A 52 -5.15 8.59 1.40
C THR A 52 -4.71 8.72 -0.05
N ASP A 53 -3.42 8.69 -0.32
CA ASP A 53 -2.87 8.81 -1.66
C ASP A 53 -2.84 7.44 -2.36
N VAL A 54 -3.00 7.46 -3.68
CA VAL A 54 -3.09 6.24 -4.50
C VAL A 54 -1.79 5.44 -4.45
N ASP A 55 -0.68 6.16 -4.53
CA ASP A 55 0.66 5.59 -4.48
C ASP A 55 0.98 4.90 -3.14
N TRP A 56 0.36 5.32 -2.02
CA TRP A 56 0.49 4.62 -0.73
C TRP A 56 0.10 3.15 -0.83
N TYR A 57 -1.03 2.86 -1.49
CA TYR A 57 -1.48 1.49 -1.66
C TYR A 57 -0.72 0.81 -2.80
N PHE A 58 -0.71 1.38 -4.00
CA PHE A 58 -0.22 0.66 -5.18
C PHE A 58 1.27 0.30 -5.13
N PHE A 59 2.08 1.15 -4.49
CA PHE A 59 3.52 0.96 -4.33
C PHE A 59 3.94 0.35 -2.98
N GLY A 60 2.97 -0.11 -2.19
CA GLY A 60 3.23 -0.97 -1.03
C GLY A 60 3.63 -0.26 0.26
N PHE A 61 3.48 1.06 0.36
CA PHE A 61 3.69 1.79 1.64
C PHE A 61 2.75 1.31 2.75
N VAL A 62 1.58 0.80 2.37
CA VAL A 62 0.64 0.11 3.29
C VAL A 62 1.26 -1.08 4.02
N THR A 63 2.37 -1.65 3.53
CA THR A 63 3.07 -2.77 4.19
C THR A 63 4.07 -2.30 5.25
N CYS A 64 4.42 -1.02 5.26
CA CYS A 64 5.47 -0.48 6.12
C CYS A 64 5.01 -0.30 7.57
N ARG A 65 5.86 -0.73 8.51
CA ARG A 65 5.69 -0.57 9.96
C ARG A 65 6.37 0.70 10.44
N GLY A 66 5.60 1.79 10.43
CA GLY A 66 6.04 3.09 10.94
C GLY A 66 7.04 3.80 10.01
N ARG A 67 7.57 4.93 10.49
CA ARG A 67 8.33 5.87 9.65
C ARG A 67 9.64 5.31 9.09
N GLY A 68 10.29 4.39 9.79
CA GLY A 68 11.57 3.81 9.36
C GLY A 68 11.43 2.99 8.07
N GLU A 69 10.45 2.10 8.01
CA GLU A 69 10.19 1.30 6.81
C GLU A 69 9.62 2.15 5.66
N VAL A 70 8.78 3.16 5.97
CA VAL A 70 8.31 4.13 4.97
C VAL A 70 9.48 4.89 4.33
N GLY A 71 10.43 5.37 5.14
CA GLY A 71 11.64 6.04 4.64
C GLY A 71 12.48 5.11 3.78
N MET A 72 12.68 3.87 4.22
CA MET A 72 13.44 2.87 3.45
C MET A 72 12.79 2.56 2.09
N LEU A 73 11.46 2.46 2.03
CA LEU A 73 10.74 2.24 0.79
C LEU A 73 10.81 3.45 -0.15
N LEU A 74 10.68 4.66 0.41
CA LEU A 74 10.85 5.90 -0.35
C LEU A 74 12.26 5.96 -0.96
N ASP A 75 13.27 5.56 -0.19
CA ASP A 75 14.65 5.51 -0.66
C ASP A 75 14.86 4.51 -1.81
N ILE A 76 14.22 3.34 -1.73
CA ILE A 76 14.26 2.35 -2.83
C ILE A 76 13.71 2.98 -4.11
N TYR A 77 12.56 3.67 -4.04
CA TYR A 77 11.98 4.31 -5.22
C TYR A 77 12.80 5.52 -5.70
N GLN A 78 13.36 6.31 -4.79
CA GLN A 78 14.28 7.41 -5.11
C GLN A 78 15.50 6.90 -5.88
N LEU A 79 16.11 5.81 -5.42
CA LEU A 79 17.27 5.19 -6.08
C LEU A 79 16.91 4.57 -7.45
N LEU A 80 15.66 4.17 -7.66
CA LEU A 80 15.20 3.67 -8.96
C LEU A 80 14.93 4.78 -9.97
N LEU A 81 14.31 5.88 -9.54
CA LEU A 81 13.65 6.82 -10.44
C LEU A 81 14.37 8.17 -10.59
N ALA A 82 15.21 8.54 -9.64
CA ALA A 82 15.86 9.85 -9.64
C ALA A 82 17.35 9.73 -9.93
N GLU A 83 17.83 10.62 -10.80
CA GLU A 83 19.25 10.78 -11.08
C GLU A 83 20.04 11.11 -9.81
N ASN A 84 21.27 10.62 -9.76
CA ASN A 84 22.22 11.00 -8.72
C ASN A 84 22.59 12.48 -8.91
N ASP A 85 21.99 13.35 -8.10
CA ASP A 85 22.21 14.80 -8.11
C ASP A 85 23.47 15.24 -7.34
N GLY A 86 24.28 14.29 -6.88
CA GLY A 86 25.47 14.56 -6.06
C GLY A 86 25.14 15.05 -4.65
N SER A 87 23.88 14.95 -4.20
CA SER A 87 23.52 15.27 -2.81
C SER A 87 24.15 14.29 -1.81
N ASP A 88 24.24 14.72 -0.55
CA ASP A 88 24.83 13.89 0.51
C ASP A 88 24.14 12.53 0.67
N TYR A 89 22.86 12.46 0.31
CA TYR A 89 22.11 11.21 0.20
C TYR A 89 22.82 10.18 -0.70
N TYR A 90 23.11 10.53 -1.95
CA TYR A 90 23.78 9.62 -2.89
C TYR A 90 25.28 9.42 -2.59
N LYS A 91 25.93 10.36 -1.88
CA LYS A 91 27.31 10.17 -1.42
C LYS A 91 27.44 9.08 -0.36
N VAL A 92 26.43 8.94 0.50
CA VAL A 92 26.42 7.94 1.58
C VAL A 92 26.11 6.55 1.06
N GLU A 93 25.30 6.44 0.01
CA GLU A 93 24.82 5.15 -0.53
C GLU A 93 25.94 4.31 -1.19
N LYS A 94 27.15 4.86 -1.40
CA LYS A 94 28.38 4.16 -1.87
C LYS A 94 28.17 3.19 -3.04
N ARG A 95 27.14 3.44 -3.82
CA ARG A 95 26.73 2.57 -4.91
C ARG A 95 27.32 3.12 -6.19
N ASP A 96 27.83 2.21 -7.04
CA ASP A 96 28.20 2.59 -8.40
C ASP A 96 26.96 3.23 -9.05
N PRO A 97 27.05 4.44 -9.63
CA PRO A 97 25.88 5.14 -10.15
C PRO A 97 25.28 4.33 -11.31
N THR A 98 24.32 3.49 -10.99
CA THR A 98 23.41 2.92 -11.98
C THR A 98 22.52 4.05 -12.47
N LEU A 99 22.40 4.19 -13.79
CA LEU A 99 21.43 5.13 -14.36
C LEU A 99 20.05 4.83 -13.79
N PRO A 100 19.25 5.87 -13.47
CA PRO A 100 17.87 5.64 -13.06
C PRO A 100 17.14 4.87 -14.16
N VAL A 101 16.21 4.04 -13.73
CA VAL A 101 15.30 3.33 -14.63
C VAL A 101 14.47 4.36 -15.38
N SER A 102 14.25 4.14 -16.68
CA SER A 102 13.35 5.01 -17.44
C SER A 102 11.95 4.99 -16.81
N PHE A 103 11.25 6.12 -16.86
CA PHE A 103 9.88 6.14 -16.35
C PHE A 103 8.99 5.10 -17.07
N GLU A 104 9.26 4.86 -18.36
CA GLU A 104 8.55 3.86 -19.16
C GLU A 104 8.70 2.43 -18.61
N ASP A 105 9.95 2.02 -18.35
CA ASP A 105 10.22 0.70 -17.79
C ASP A 105 9.63 0.56 -16.38
N PHE A 106 9.64 1.62 -15.59
CA PHE A 106 9.06 1.62 -14.25
C PHE A 106 7.55 1.38 -14.27
N TRP A 107 6.78 2.17 -15.04
CA TRP A 107 5.33 2.01 -15.04
C TRP A 107 4.89 0.70 -15.70
N LYS A 108 5.63 0.20 -16.69
CA LYS A 108 5.40 -1.14 -17.26
C LYS A 108 5.67 -2.25 -16.26
N ALA A 109 6.72 -2.13 -15.45
CA ALA A 109 6.99 -3.08 -14.38
C ALA A 109 5.91 -3.04 -13.29
N HIS A 110 5.37 -1.86 -12.97
CA HIS A 110 4.22 -1.73 -12.09
C HIS A 110 2.98 -2.44 -12.66
N GLU A 111 2.65 -2.19 -13.93
CA GLU A 111 1.51 -2.83 -14.61
C GLU A 111 1.64 -4.36 -14.64
N ALA A 112 2.85 -4.86 -14.93
CA ALA A 112 3.14 -6.29 -15.03
C ALA A 112 3.30 -6.99 -13.66
N GLY A 113 3.32 -6.25 -12.55
CA GLY A 113 3.61 -6.81 -11.22
C GLY A 113 5.06 -7.27 -11.04
N THR A 114 6.01 -6.68 -11.77
CA THR A 114 7.43 -7.06 -11.78
C THR A 114 8.34 -6.03 -11.10
N LEU A 115 7.79 -5.11 -10.30
CA LEU A 115 8.57 -4.11 -9.54
C LEU A 115 9.66 -4.73 -8.67
N ILE A 116 9.42 -5.90 -8.07
CA ILE A 116 10.43 -6.62 -7.28
C ILE A 116 11.63 -7.03 -8.15
N GLN A 117 11.37 -7.54 -9.36
CA GLN A 117 12.41 -7.91 -10.32
C GLN A 117 13.18 -6.67 -10.78
N LEU A 118 12.48 -5.56 -11.00
CA LEU A 118 13.10 -4.28 -11.35
C LEU A 118 14.01 -3.75 -10.24
N MET A 119 13.60 -3.86 -8.97
CA MET A 119 14.46 -3.53 -7.82
C MET A 119 15.71 -4.41 -7.79
N ASP A 120 15.56 -5.71 -8.04
CA ASP A 120 16.69 -6.67 -8.03
C ASP A 120 17.69 -6.44 -9.15
N SER A 121 17.20 -6.28 -10.38
CA SER A 121 18.06 -6.03 -11.54
C SER A 121 18.83 -4.71 -11.42
N ASN A 122 18.29 -3.79 -10.62
CA ASN A 122 18.93 -2.56 -10.23
C ASN A 122 19.54 -2.67 -8.82
N GLY A 123 20.12 -3.80 -8.42
CA GLY A 123 20.99 -3.90 -7.23
C GLY A 123 20.37 -3.50 -5.88
N LEU A 124 19.04 -3.43 -5.76
CA LEU A 124 18.35 -3.04 -4.52
C LEU A 124 17.88 -4.24 -3.69
N THR A 125 18.28 -5.47 -4.07
CA THR A 125 17.87 -6.72 -3.40
C THR A 125 18.05 -6.69 -1.90
N GLU A 126 19.24 -6.30 -1.41
CA GLU A 126 19.52 -6.27 0.03
C GLU A 126 18.61 -5.28 0.76
N ARG A 127 18.40 -4.08 0.19
CA ARG A 127 17.55 -3.05 0.81
C ARG A 127 16.09 -3.48 0.83
N ARG A 128 15.55 -3.96 -0.30
CA ARG A 128 14.16 -4.43 -0.35
C ARG A 128 13.92 -5.67 0.52
N SER A 129 14.95 -6.51 0.74
CA SER A 129 14.81 -7.73 1.57
C SER A 129 14.51 -7.41 3.04
N LYS A 130 14.82 -6.19 3.48
CA LYS A 130 14.47 -5.67 4.81
C LYS A 130 12.98 -5.33 4.93
N LEU A 131 12.23 -5.37 3.83
CA LEU A 131 10.79 -5.14 3.74
C LEU A 131 10.06 -6.42 3.25
N PRO A 132 9.98 -7.49 4.05
CA PRO A 132 9.46 -8.77 3.58
C PRO A 132 8.00 -8.72 3.13
N LEU A 133 7.15 -7.95 3.82
CA LEU A 133 5.73 -7.80 3.46
C LEU A 133 5.53 -7.07 2.12
N LEU A 134 6.48 -6.21 1.73
CA LEU A 134 6.46 -5.56 0.42
C LEU A 134 6.56 -6.58 -0.71
N VAL A 135 7.40 -7.60 -0.54
CA VAL A 135 7.60 -8.65 -1.55
C VAL A 135 6.30 -9.42 -1.76
N GLU A 136 5.65 -9.86 -0.69
CA GLU A 136 4.37 -10.55 -0.76
C GLU A 136 3.28 -9.68 -1.39
N PHE A 137 3.27 -8.38 -1.06
CA PHE A 137 2.30 -7.42 -1.57
C PHE A 137 2.44 -7.10 -3.06
N LEU A 138 3.68 -6.94 -3.56
CA LEU A 138 3.97 -6.61 -4.95
C LEU A 138 4.01 -7.84 -5.87
N SER A 139 4.13 -9.05 -5.32
CA SER A 139 4.15 -10.30 -6.11
C SER A 139 2.77 -10.74 -6.59
N VAL A 140 1.70 -10.06 -6.17
CA VAL A 140 0.32 -10.36 -6.57
C VAL A 140 -0.32 -9.14 -7.23
N SER A 141 -1.23 -9.38 -8.17
CA SER A 141 -1.97 -8.30 -8.82
C SER A 141 -2.84 -7.54 -7.80
N PRO A 142 -3.08 -6.23 -7.99
CA PRO A 142 -3.89 -5.44 -7.05
C PRO A 142 -5.25 -6.04 -6.69
N LYS A 143 -5.89 -6.72 -7.66
CA LYS A 143 -7.20 -7.39 -7.48
C LYS A 143 -7.13 -8.65 -6.61
N SER A 144 -5.96 -9.27 -6.50
CA SER A 144 -5.74 -10.52 -5.74
C SER A 144 -5.10 -10.26 -4.37
N ARG A 145 -4.89 -9.00 -4.00
CA ARG A 145 -4.27 -8.63 -2.73
C ARG A 145 -5.20 -8.97 -1.57
N PRO A 146 -4.66 -9.56 -0.48
CA PRO A 146 -5.39 -9.76 0.76
C PRO A 146 -6.12 -8.49 1.22
N SER A 147 -7.38 -8.63 1.60
CA SER A 147 -8.22 -7.51 2.05
C SER A 147 -7.69 -6.82 3.31
N VAL A 148 -6.79 -7.48 4.06
CA VAL A 148 -6.15 -6.92 5.26
C VAL A 148 -5.33 -5.66 4.94
N TRP A 149 -4.83 -5.52 3.71
CA TRP A 149 -4.13 -4.31 3.31
C TRP A 149 -5.09 -3.13 3.22
N ASN A 150 -6.31 -3.34 2.71
CA ASN A 150 -7.35 -2.31 2.71
C ASN A 150 -7.85 -2.01 4.13
N LEU A 151 -7.90 -3.03 5.01
CA LEU A 151 -8.15 -2.82 6.43
C LEU A 151 -7.06 -1.92 7.02
N ASN A 152 -5.79 -2.19 6.74
CA ASN A 152 -4.68 -1.38 7.23
C ASN A 152 -4.79 0.08 6.79
N VAL A 153 -5.11 0.35 5.51
CA VAL A 153 -5.40 1.72 5.04
C VAL A 153 -6.51 2.37 5.85
N PHE A 154 -7.66 1.69 5.98
CA PHE A 154 -8.82 2.20 6.71
C PHE A 154 -8.48 2.57 8.16
N LEU A 155 -7.72 1.70 8.85
CA LEU A 155 -7.29 1.92 10.22
C LEU A 155 -6.24 3.02 10.35
N THR A 156 -5.37 3.19 9.35
CA THR A 156 -4.33 4.22 9.33
C THR A 156 -4.91 5.61 9.07
N VAL A 157 -5.91 5.71 8.18
CA VAL A 157 -6.65 6.96 7.92
C VAL A 157 -7.43 7.40 9.17
N ASN A 158 -7.99 6.45 9.91
CA ASN A 158 -8.64 6.66 11.21
C ASN A 158 -9.75 7.74 11.22
N ASP A 159 -10.48 7.89 10.12
CA ASP A 159 -11.63 8.79 9.98
C ASP A 159 -12.75 8.05 9.22
N PRO A 160 -13.51 7.18 9.93
CA PRO A 160 -14.52 6.33 9.30
C PRO A 160 -15.76 7.10 8.81
N VAL A 161 -15.91 8.37 9.19
CA VAL A 161 -17.01 9.24 8.75
C VAL A 161 -16.70 9.80 7.37
N LYS A 162 -15.47 10.27 7.17
CA LYS A 162 -15.03 10.83 5.88
C LYS A 162 -14.62 9.76 4.88
N TYR A 163 -14.02 8.67 5.36
CA TYR A 163 -13.50 7.59 4.52
C TYR A 163 -14.13 6.26 4.91
N ALA A 164 -15.25 5.95 4.26
CA ALA A 164 -15.93 4.68 4.47
C ALA A 164 -15.03 3.48 4.08
N PRO A 165 -15.09 2.37 4.82
CA PRO A 165 -14.35 1.16 4.48
C PRO A 165 -14.83 0.60 3.13
N VAL A 166 -13.90 0.09 2.33
CA VAL A 166 -14.24 -0.57 1.06
C VAL A 166 -15.06 -1.86 1.32
N PRO A 167 -15.87 -2.33 0.35
CA PRO A 167 -16.79 -3.46 0.57
C PRO A 167 -16.12 -4.74 1.09
N SER A 168 -14.91 -5.05 0.61
CA SER A 168 -14.15 -6.21 1.11
C SER A 168 -13.80 -6.07 2.59
N VAL A 169 -13.42 -4.88 3.05
CA VAL A 169 -13.14 -4.63 4.47
C VAL A 169 -14.43 -4.72 5.30
N GLN A 170 -15.55 -4.25 4.75
CA GLN A 170 -16.84 -4.33 5.42
C GLN A 170 -17.28 -5.76 5.69
N ALA A 171 -17.21 -6.61 4.66
CA ALA A 171 -17.63 -8.00 4.73
C ALA A 171 -16.65 -8.86 5.53
N ASP A 172 -15.35 -8.76 5.21
CA ASP A 172 -14.32 -9.65 5.73
C ASP A 172 -14.08 -9.44 7.23
N TYR A 173 -14.12 -8.18 7.70
CA TYR A 173 -13.79 -7.82 9.08
C TYR A 173 -15.01 -7.42 9.92
N GLY A 174 -16.21 -7.70 9.42
CA GLY A 174 -17.44 -7.60 10.20
C GLY A 174 -17.99 -6.18 10.41
N LEU A 175 -17.45 -5.15 9.75
CA LEU A 175 -18.00 -3.79 9.85
C LEU A 175 -19.43 -3.71 9.29
N VAL A 176 -19.83 -4.64 8.40
CA VAL A 176 -21.21 -4.77 7.93
C VAL A 176 -22.21 -5.10 9.06
N ASN A 177 -21.73 -5.66 10.17
CA ASN A 177 -22.58 -5.98 11.33
C ASN A 177 -22.79 -4.78 12.27
N CYS A 178 -22.02 -3.70 12.10
CA CYS A 178 -22.10 -2.52 12.95
C CYS A 178 -23.34 -1.68 12.62
N LYS A 179 -24.04 -1.23 13.67
CA LYS A 179 -25.27 -0.44 13.59
C LYS A 179 -25.02 1.06 13.82
N ASN A 180 -23.89 1.41 14.43
CA ASN A 180 -23.56 2.77 14.79
C ASN A 180 -22.04 3.00 14.78
N LEU A 181 -21.65 4.26 14.92
CA LEU A 181 -20.23 4.67 14.92
C LEU A 181 -19.44 4.08 16.09
N GLU A 182 -20.07 3.87 17.26
CA GLU A 182 -19.42 3.28 18.42
C GLU A 182 -18.95 1.85 18.13
N GLU A 183 -19.79 1.02 17.52
CA GLU A 183 -19.43 -0.34 17.12
C GLU A 183 -18.32 -0.37 16.05
N ILE A 184 -18.34 0.59 15.11
CA ILE A 184 -17.23 0.77 14.15
C ILE A 184 -15.93 1.08 14.88
N CYS A 185 -15.94 2.06 15.78
CA CYS A 185 -14.76 2.44 16.57
C CYS A 185 -14.23 1.27 17.41
N ILE A 186 -15.12 0.46 18.01
CA ILE A 186 -14.73 -0.76 18.75
C ILE A 186 -14.00 -1.74 17.83
N LEU A 187 -14.54 -2.03 16.63
CA LEU A 187 -13.86 -2.92 15.68
C LEU A 187 -12.53 -2.36 15.20
N MET A 188 -12.47 -1.06 14.92
CA MET A 188 -11.22 -0.39 14.54
C MET A 188 -10.15 -0.54 15.64
N GLU A 189 -10.52 -0.32 16.90
CA GLU A 189 -9.60 -0.48 18.03
C GLU A 189 -9.13 -1.92 18.19
N ILE A 190 -10.02 -2.91 18.03
CA ILE A 190 -9.65 -4.33 18.08
C ILE A 190 -8.60 -4.66 17.00
N TYR A 191 -8.86 -4.27 15.76
CA TYR A 191 -7.95 -4.59 14.65
C TYR A 191 -6.65 -3.79 14.69
N GLN A 192 -6.68 -2.52 15.11
CA GLN A 192 -5.46 -1.72 15.33
C GLN A 192 -4.57 -2.37 16.38
N ARG A 193 -5.14 -2.76 17.53
CA ARG A 193 -4.39 -3.45 18.59
C ARG A 193 -3.84 -4.80 18.13
N ALA A 194 -4.63 -5.57 17.39
CA ALA A 194 -4.18 -6.85 16.83
C ALA A 194 -3.02 -6.66 15.84
N LEU A 195 -3.15 -5.77 14.86
CA LEU A 195 -2.15 -5.53 13.81
C LEU A 195 -0.85 -4.89 14.33
N ASN A 196 -0.86 -4.30 15.52
CA ASN A 196 0.36 -3.87 16.21
C ASN A 196 1.20 -5.03 16.75
N ILE A 197 0.62 -6.24 16.86
CA ILE A 197 1.25 -7.41 17.47
C ILE A 197 1.46 -8.52 16.42
N VAL A 198 0.47 -8.74 15.56
CA VAL A 198 0.41 -9.88 14.65
C VAL A 198 0.84 -9.53 13.24
N ASP A 199 1.25 -10.56 12.49
CA ASP A 199 1.41 -10.45 11.04
C ASP A 199 0.03 -10.17 10.38
N PRO A 200 -0.11 -9.11 9.55
CA PRO A 200 -1.35 -8.82 8.84
C PRO A 200 -1.90 -10.01 8.04
N LEU A 201 -1.03 -10.81 7.44
CA LEU A 201 -1.43 -11.98 6.67
C LEU A 201 -1.91 -13.12 7.57
N ALA A 202 -1.44 -13.19 8.82
CA ALA A 202 -2.01 -14.13 9.80
C ALA A 202 -3.46 -13.73 10.16
N LEU A 203 -3.73 -12.44 10.34
CA LEU A 203 -5.09 -11.94 10.53
C LEU A 203 -5.98 -12.25 9.31
N HIS A 204 -5.46 -12.06 8.09
CA HIS A 204 -6.21 -12.41 6.88
C HIS A 204 -6.50 -13.92 6.79
N ARG A 205 -5.55 -14.79 7.13
CA ARG A 205 -5.80 -16.24 7.17
C ARG A 205 -6.87 -16.60 8.19
N ALA A 206 -6.85 -15.98 9.37
CA ALA A 206 -7.92 -16.17 10.37
C ALA A 206 -9.28 -15.65 9.88
N CYS A 207 -9.29 -14.57 9.10
CA CYS A 207 -10.49 -14.07 8.41
C CYS A 207 -11.09 -15.14 7.50
N ILE A 208 -10.30 -15.69 6.59
CA ILE A 208 -10.73 -16.71 5.62
C ILE A 208 -11.11 -18.04 6.30
N ALA A 209 -10.53 -18.33 7.46
CA ALA A 209 -10.90 -19.50 8.27
C ALA A 209 -12.21 -19.31 9.06
N GLY A 210 -12.78 -18.11 9.13
CA GLY A 210 -13.94 -17.81 9.98
C GLY A 210 -13.60 -17.72 11.47
N GLU A 211 -12.33 -17.51 11.81
CA GLU A 211 -11.79 -17.62 13.18
C GLU A 211 -11.40 -16.25 13.80
N LEU A 212 -11.82 -15.12 13.21
CA LEU A 212 -11.44 -13.77 13.66
C LEU A 212 -11.60 -13.54 15.16
N PHE A 213 -12.73 -13.93 15.75
CA PHE A 213 -12.95 -13.76 17.18
C PHE A 213 -11.91 -14.52 18.01
N GLN A 214 -11.68 -15.79 17.68
CA GLN A 214 -10.73 -16.64 18.41
C GLN A 214 -9.30 -16.14 18.23
N PHE A 215 -8.92 -15.77 17.00
CA PHE A 215 -7.62 -15.22 16.69
C PHE A 215 -7.36 -13.92 17.45
N CYS A 216 -8.24 -12.92 17.32
CA CYS A 216 -8.07 -11.63 18.00
C CYS A 216 -8.08 -11.76 19.53
N SER A 217 -8.85 -12.69 20.09
CA SER A 217 -8.91 -12.91 21.55
C SER A 217 -7.59 -13.36 22.19
N GLN A 218 -6.64 -13.86 21.39
CA GLN A 218 -5.31 -14.25 21.87
C GLN A 218 -4.40 -13.04 22.11
N TYR A 219 -4.70 -11.91 21.49
CA TYR A 219 -3.84 -10.72 21.49
C TYR A 219 -4.52 -9.49 22.10
N VAL A 220 -5.86 -9.43 22.06
CA VAL A 220 -6.66 -8.30 22.53
C VAL A 220 -7.77 -8.82 23.45
N PRO A 221 -8.00 -8.20 24.63
CA PRO A 221 -9.13 -8.56 25.48
C PRO A 221 -10.47 -8.30 24.78
N LEU A 222 -11.16 -9.37 24.38
CA LEU A 222 -12.47 -9.28 23.72
C LEU A 222 -13.62 -9.61 24.67
N LYS A 223 -14.67 -8.78 24.64
CA LYS A 223 -15.93 -9.10 25.32
C LYS A 223 -16.71 -10.12 24.50
N LYS A 224 -17.34 -11.10 25.16
CA LYS A 224 -18.20 -12.10 24.49
C LYS A 224 -19.32 -11.47 23.67
N CYS A 225 -19.86 -10.33 24.09
CA CYS A 225 -20.90 -9.60 23.37
C CYS A 225 -20.44 -9.02 22.02
N TRP A 226 -19.13 -8.93 21.75
CA TRP A 226 -18.59 -8.47 20.47
C TRP A 226 -18.43 -9.59 19.44
N ARG A 227 -18.68 -10.85 19.82
CA ARG A 227 -18.59 -12.00 18.89
C ARG A 227 -19.47 -11.84 17.64
N PRO A 228 -20.71 -11.30 17.72
CA PRO A 228 -21.51 -11.05 16.52
C PRO A 228 -20.90 -9.97 15.60
N LEU A 229 -20.15 -9.00 16.13
CA LEU A 229 -19.58 -7.90 15.34
C LEU A 229 -18.47 -8.41 14.41
N VAL A 230 -17.59 -9.29 14.88
CA VAL A 230 -16.46 -9.83 14.09
C VAL A 230 -16.83 -11.02 13.20
N LYS A 231 -18.12 -11.34 13.09
CA LYS A 231 -18.58 -12.47 12.26
C LYS A 231 -18.52 -12.07 10.78
N ASN A 232 -18.04 -12.98 9.94
CA ASN A 232 -18.05 -12.83 8.49
C ASN A 232 -18.67 -14.10 7.84
N SER A 233 -18.75 -14.12 6.51
CA SER A 233 -19.33 -15.23 5.75
C SER A 233 -18.36 -16.40 5.53
N TYR A 234 -17.15 -16.34 6.09
CA TYR A 234 -16.13 -17.37 5.91
C TYR A 234 -16.21 -18.48 6.99
N PRO A 235 -15.71 -19.69 6.70
CA PRO A 235 -15.25 -20.13 5.38
C PRO A 235 -16.43 -20.22 4.40
N LEU A 236 -16.20 -19.83 3.15
CA LEU A 236 -17.23 -19.98 2.12
C LEU A 236 -17.51 -21.48 1.93
N PRO A 237 -18.78 -21.86 1.64
CA PRO A 237 -19.09 -23.22 1.26
C PRO A 237 -18.16 -23.66 0.11
N LYS A 238 -17.70 -24.91 0.14
CA LYS A 238 -17.04 -25.47 -1.04
C LYS A 238 -18.10 -25.51 -2.13
N ASP A 239 -17.82 -24.91 -3.28
CA ASP A 239 -18.63 -25.13 -4.47
C ASP A 239 -18.50 -26.62 -4.81
N ASP A 240 -19.58 -27.37 -4.59
CA ASP A 240 -19.73 -28.72 -5.13
C ASP A 240 -19.86 -28.60 -6.65
N SER A 241 -18.73 -28.52 -7.34
CA SER A 241 -18.61 -28.51 -8.81
C SER A 241 -17.76 -29.66 -9.30
#